data_AF-A0AAV0P9D7-F1
#
_entry.id   AF-A0AAV0P9D7-F1
#
_cell.length_a   1.000
_cell.length_b   1.000
_cell.length_c   1.000
_cell.angle_alpha   90.00
_cell.angle_beta   90.00
_cell.angle_gamma   90.00
#
_symmetry.space_group_name_H-M   'P 1'
#
loop_
_entity.id
_entity.type
_entity.pdbx_description
1 polymer ?
#
loop_
_entity_poly.entity_id
_entity_poly.type
_entity_poly.pdbx_seq_one_letter_code
_entity_poly.pdbx_strand_id
1 'polypeptide(L)'
;MFLYLLLFPSLATSLLTTTTTTQCRSFCGTIPINYPFGIDDGCGAIQLRHTLNCTSPDLFFLTPSGSYKVQHIDYLKSTLTIYDPSMSTCSILQPHHDFLMTDIQTAVIPPSSDTVFALLNCSVDSPVLNHYRSLCFNVSSHSCDELYASCNAFRVFRLLTNSTPPCCFTGYDTVRYMSMNILDCSHYTTVVDADGMRGVSPLDWVYGIKLSYGLPDRGCDRCSASGGTCGFDTETEGMLCLCSGSSNGTRQCGEISMLCHYH
;
A
#
# COMPACT_ATOMS: atom_id res chain seq x y z
N MET A 1 37.19 62.47 -35.53
CA MET A 1 36.74 61.75 -34.33
C MET A 1 36.01 60.50 -34.80
N PHE A 2 36.74 59.40 -35.04
CA PHE A 2 36.18 58.11 -35.44
C PHE A 2 36.28 57.18 -34.21
N LEU A 3 35.15 56.73 -33.70
CA LEU A 3 35.04 55.86 -32.53
C LEU A 3 34.90 54.41 -33.02
N TYR A 4 35.89 53.56 -32.75
CA TYR A 4 35.86 52.14 -33.09
C TYR A 4 35.25 51.35 -31.93
N LEU A 5 34.10 50.72 -32.14
CA LEU A 5 33.45 49.82 -31.19
C LEU A 5 34.02 48.40 -31.39
N LEU A 6 34.79 47.92 -30.41
CA LEU A 6 35.27 46.53 -30.37
C LEU A 6 34.20 45.66 -29.70
N LEU A 7 33.57 44.76 -30.46
CA LEU A 7 32.74 43.68 -29.93
C LEU A 7 33.63 42.52 -29.48
N PHE A 8 33.64 42.23 -28.17
CA PHE A 8 34.18 40.98 -27.63
C PHE A 8 33.07 39.92 -27.59
N PRO A 9 33.26 38.71 -28.16
CA PRO A 9 32.32 37.61 -27.98
C PRO A 9 32.52 37.00 -26.59
N SER A 10 31.52 37.13 -25.71
CA SER A 10 31.48 36.43 -24.43
C SER A 10 31.28 34.95 -24.67
N LEU A 11 32.33 34.17 -24.41
CA LEU A 11 32.30 32.72 -24.39
C LEU A 11 31.45 32.28 -23.18
N ALA A 12 30.16 32.08 -23.40
CA ALA A 12 29.26 31.52 -22.39
C ALA A 12 29.62 30.04 -22.22
N THR A 13 30.42 29.74 -21.19
CA THR A 13 30.63 28.38 -20.69
C THR A 13 29.28 27.80 -20.28
N SER A 14 28.78 26.84 -21.07
CA SER A 14 27.63 26.03 -20.69
C SER A 14 27.99 25.28 -19.41
N LEU A 15 27.33 25.63 -18.31
CA LEU A 15 27.28 24.78 -17.13
C LEU A 15 26.69 23.44 -17.59
N LEU A 16 27.51 22.38 -17.63
CA LEU A 16 26.97 21.03 -17.64
C LEU A 16 26.17 20.90 -16.34
N THR A 17 24.85 20.90 -16.46
CA THR A 17 23.98 20.36 -15.43
C THR A 17 24.41 18.92 -15.23
N THR A 18 25.12 18.66 -14.13
CA THR A 18 25.24 17.30 -13.61
C THR A 18 23.81 16.84 -13.38
N THR A 19 23.31 15.98 -14.26
CA THR A 19 22.10 15.21 -14.00
C THR A 19 22.38 14.49 -12.70
N THR A 20 21.78 14.98 -11.62
CA THR A 20 21.72 14.24 -10.37
C THR A 20 21.03 12.94 -10.74
N THR A 21 21.79 11.87 -10.85
CA THR A 21 21.26 10.51 -10.87
C THR A 21 20.42 10.42 -9.61
N THR A 22 19.10 10.54 -9.74
CA THR A 22 18.17 10.34 -8.64
C THR A 22 18.26 8.86 -8.29
N GLN A 23 19.21 8.56 -7.41
CA GLN A 23 19.47 7.22 -6.94
C GLN A 23 18.28 6.83 -6.08
N CYS A 24 17.39 6.01 -6.64
CA CYS A 24 16.24 5.47 -5.94
C CYS A 24 16.69 4.83 -4.63
N ARG A 25 16.06 5.20 -3.52
CA ARG A 25 16.27 4.52 -2.24
C ARG A 25 15.80 3.07 -2.36
N SER A 26 16.73 2.16 -2.12
CA SER A 26 16.48 0.72 -2.09
C SER A 26 16.15 0.20 -0.69
N PHE A 27 16.17 1.06 0.33
CA PHE A 27 15.83 0.70 1.72
C PHE A 27 15.13 1.84 2.46
N CYS A 28 14.23 1.49 3.37
CA CYS A 28 13.71 2.35 4.41
C CYS A 28 13.93 1.68 5.78
N GLY A 29 14.89 2.19 6.56
CA GLY A 29 15.34 1.46 7.75
C GLY A 29 15.89 0.08 7.37
N THR A 30 15.24 -0.98 7.84
CA THR A 30 15.60 -2.38 7.52
C THR A 30 14.75 -2.98 6.39
N ILE A 31 13.75 -2.26 5.88
CA ILE A 31 12.83 -2.78 4.87
C ILE A 31 13.43 -2.54 3.47
N PRO A 32 13.73 -3.59 2.68
CA PRO A 32 14.15 -3.43 1.29
C PRO A 32 12.99 -2.90 0.45
N ILE A 33 13.32 -2.02 -0.49
CA ILE A 33 12.39 -1.39 -1.42
C ILE A 33 12.78 -1.80 -2.83
N ASN A 34 12.04 -2.77 -3.37
CA ASN A 34 12.17 -3.26 -4.73
C ASN A 34 10.90 -2.96 -5.53
N TYR A 35 11.04 -3.04 -6.86
CA TYR A 35 9.90 -3.02 -7.77
C TYR A 35 8.82 -4.03 -7.31
N PRO A 36 7.52 -3.67 -7.33
CA PRO A 36 6.95 -2.49 -7.99
C PRO A 36 6.94 -1.21 -7.16
N PHE A 37 7.46 -1.22 -5.94
CA PHE A 37 7.44 -0.07 -5.06
C PHE A 37 8.60 0.88 -5.33
N GLY A 38 8.37 2.16 -5.04
CA GLY A 38 9.38 3.22 -5.01
C GLY A 38 9.01 4.27 -3.99
N ILE A 39 10.00 4.85 -3.32
CA ILE A 39 9.78 5.96 -2.36
C ILE A 39 10.03 7.30 -3.06
N ASP A 40 11.09 7.38 -3.85
CA ASP A 40 11.46 8.60 -4.55
C ASP A 40 10.67 8.75 -5.85
N ASP A 41 10.33 9.98 -6.20
CA ASP A 41 9.56 10.24 -7.41
C ASP A 41 10.34 9.83 -8.65
N GLY A 42 9.65 9.17 -9.58
CA GLY A 42 10.27 8.52 -10.76
C GLY A 42 10.80 7.10 -10.51
N CYS A 43 10.72 6.54 -9.30
CA CYS A 43 11.15 5.17 -9.00
C CYS A 43 9.97 4.20 -8.86
N GLY A 44 10.17 2.94 -9.23
CA GLY A 44 9.15 1.89 -9.13
C GLY A 44 8.11 1.94 -10.25
N ALA A 45 6.93 1.37 -9.99
CA ALA A 45 5.81 1.39 -10.93
C ALA A 45 5.01 2.69 -10.80
N ILE A 46 4.68 3.32 -11.94
CA ILE A 46 3.88 4.55 -11.99
C ILE A 46 2.53 4.41 -11.28
N GLN A 47 1.91 3.24 -11.34
CA GLN A 47 0.63 2.96 -10.66
C GLN A 47 0.73 3.03 -9.13
N LEU A 48 1.94 2.86 -8.58
CA LEU A 48 2.23 2.93 -7.15
C LEU A 48 3.04 4.20 -6.79
N ARG A 49 3.11 5.18 -7.71
CA ARG A 49 3.70 6.48 -7.43
C ARG A 49 3.03 7.11 -6.21
N HIS A 50 3.83 7.68 -5.31
CA HIS A 50 3.37 8.31 -4.06
C HIS A 50 2.55 7.40 -3.12
N THR A 51 2.64 6.07 -3.28
CA THR A 51 1.96 5.14 -2.35
C THR A 51 2.77 4.80 -1.12
N LEU A 52 4.09 5.00 -1.14
CA LEU A 52 4.96 4.78 0.01
C LEU A 52 5.63 6.07 0.46
N ASN A 53 5.74 6.24 1.76
CA ASN A 53 6.53 7.29 2.39
C ASN A 53 7.45 6.69 3.45
N CYS A 54 8.74 7.04 3.38
CA CYS A 54 9.74 6.59 4.33
C CYS A 54 10.12 7.71 5.30
N THR A 55 9.78 7.52 6.57
CA THR A 55 10.26 8.34 7.69
C THR A 55 11.11 7.44 8.58
N SER A 56 12.37 7.26 8.18
CA SER A 56 13.30 6.27 8.76
C SER A 56 13.28 6.27 10.29
N PRO A 57 13.09 5.11 10.95
CA PRO A 57 13.13 3.75 10.38
C PRO A 57 11.79 3.23 9.82
N ASP A 58 10.72 4.03 9.88
CA ASP A 58 9.37 3.59 9.58
C ASP A 58 8.96 3.86 8.13
N LEU A 59 8.32 2.86 7.52
CA LEU A 59 7.72 2.95 6.19
C LEU A 59 6.20 2.99 6.31
N PHE A 60 5.57 3.85 5.53
CA PHE A 60 4.12 4.05 5.54
C PHE A 60 3.54 3.85 4.14
N PHE A 61 2.42 3.14 4.06
CA PHE A 61 1.55 3.06 2.90
C PHE A 61 0.50 4.16 2.98
N LEU A 62 0.41 5.00 1.96
CA LEU A 62 -0.46 6.16 1.92
C LEU A 62 -1.76 5.81 1.20
N THR A 63 -2.89 6.19 1.75
CA THR A 63 -4.20 6.10 1.11
C THR A 63 -4.99 7.40 1.35
N PRO A 64 -6.14 7.62 0.68
CA PRO A 64 -6.99 8.77 0.96
C PRO A 64 -7.46 8.86 2.41
N SER A 65 -7.55 7.72 3.11
CA SER A 65 -7.99 7.66 4.51
C SER A 65 -6.86 7.83 5.53
N GLY A 66 -5.58 7.84 5.11
CA GLY A 66 -4.48 8.07 6.03
C GLY A 66 -3.18 7.36 5.66
N SER A 67 -2.27 7.32 6.64
CA SER A 67 -0.94 6.71 6.51
C SER A 67 -0.84 5.48 7.41
N TYR A 68 -0.58 4.34 6.81
CA TYR A 68 -0.63 3.02 7.45
C TYR A 68 0.76 2.47 7.56
N LYS A 69 1.19 2.06 8.77
CA LYS A 69 2.55 1.57 8.97
C LYS A 69 2.74 0.25 8.24
N VAL A 70 3.74 0.16 7.37
CA VAL A 70 4.11 -1.10 6.72
C VAL A 70 4.82 -1.98 7.75
N GLN A 71 4.27 -3.16 8.00
CA GLN A 71 4.87 -4.15 8.89
C GLN A 71 5.88 -5.02 8.14
N HIS A 72 5.53 -5.48 6.94
CA HIS A 72 6.36 -6.37 6.13
C HIS A 72 5.96 -6.32 4.65
N ILE A 73 6.94 -6.53 3.76
CA ILE A 73 6.75 -6.71 2.32
C ILE A 73 7.31 -8.08 1.93
N ASP A 74 6.46 -8.97 1.44
CA ASP A 74 6.86 -10.28 0.91
C ASP A 74 6.85 -10.22 -0.62
N TYR A 75 8.04 -10.05 -1.20
CA TYR A 75 8.22 -9.97 -2.65
C TYR A 75 7.98 -11.28 -3.39
N LEU A 76 8.10 -12.43 -2.72
CA LEU A 76 7.87 -13.74 -3.33
C LEU A 76 6.37 -14.02 -3.46
N LYS A 77 5.59 -13.60 -2.47
CA LYS A 77 4.13 -13.75 -2.47
C LYS A 77 3.40 -12.56 -3.07
N SER A 78 4.13 -11.50 -3.42
CA SER A 78 3.58 -10.22 -3.86
C SER A 78 2.57 -9.64 -2.86
N THR A 79 2.94 -9.63 -1.57
CA THR A 79 2.07 -9.10 -0.51
C THR A 79 2.75 -8.03 0.34
N LEU A 80 1.94 -7.11 0.85
CA LEU A 80 2.35 -6.02 1.73
C LEU A 80 1.38 -5.97 2.91
N THR A 81 1.87 -6.15 4.14
CA THR A 81 1.02 -6.09 5.34
C THR A 81 1.17 -4.74 6.02
N ILE A 82 0.05 -4.08 6.28
CA ILE A 82 -0.02 -2.77 6.94
C ILE A 82 -0.78 -2.85 8.25
N TYR A 83 -0.43 -1.95 9.16
CA TYR A 83 -1.14 -1.73 10.40
C TYR A 83 -1.88 -0.39 10.36
N ASP A 84 -3.16 -0.45 10.69
CA ASP A 84 -4.01 0.72 10.83
C ASP A 84 -4.02 1.19 12.30
N PRO A 85 -3.55 2.40 12.61
CA PRO A 85 -3.61 2.91 13.98
C PRO A 85 -5.03 3.19 14.49
N SER A 86 -6.00 3.31 13.57
CA SER A 86 -7.41 3.62 13.87
C SER A 86 -8.31 2.38 13.92
N MET A 87 -7.81 1.19 13.60
CA MET A 87 -8.57 -0.04 13.85
C MET A 87 -8.51 -0.41 15.33
N SER A 88 -9.59 -0.98 15.83
CA SER A 88 -9.60 -1.53 17.18
C SER A 88 -8.83 -2.86 17.23
N THR A 89 -8.26 -3.19 18.39
CA THR A 89 -7.57 -4.47 18.65
C THR A 89 -8.04 -5.03 19.99
N CYS A 90 -7.62 -6.25 20.32
CA CYS A 90 -8.02 -6.90 21.57
C CYS A 90 -7.67 -6.08 22.84
N SER A 91 -6.68 -5.19 22.75
CA SER A 91 -6.18 -4.35 23.85
C SER A 91 -6.59 -2.89 23.76
N ILE A 92 -6.99 -2.39 22.59
CA ILE A 92 -7.27 -0.97 22.36
C ILE A 92 -8.56 -0.82 21.58
N LEU A 93 -9.47 0.02 22.08
CA LEU A 93 -10.66 0.43 21.34
C LEU A 93 -10.38 1.78 20.67
N GLN A 94 -10.48 1.83 19.35
CA GLN A 94 -10.28 3.03 18.54
C GLN A 94 -11.62 3.55 18.02
N PRO A 95 -11.81 4.87 17.84
CA PRO A 95 -13.06 5.42 17.30
C PRO A 95 -13.34 4.95 15.87
N HIS A 96 -14.57 5.17 15.40
CA HIS A 96 -14.93 4.85 14.02
C HIS A 96 -14.00 5.56 13.02
N HIS A 97 -13.56 4.81 12.02
CA HIS A 97 -12.75 5.27 10.90
C HIS A 97 -13.14 4.46 9.67
N ASP A 98 -12.95 5.01 8.48
CA ASP A 98 -13.19 4.31 7.22
C ASP A 98 -11.85 4.01 6.54
N PHE A 99 -11.58 2.74 6.24
CA PHE A 99 -10.42 2.35 5.44
C PHE A 99 -10.73 2.55 3.94
N LEU A 100 -10.22 3.63 3.36
CA LEU A 100 -10.46 4.01 1.96
C LEU A 100 -9.17 3.94 1.15
N MET A 101 -9.25 3.39 -0.05
CA MET A 101 -8.18 3.36 -1.05
C MET A 101 -8.65 4.02 -2.34
N THR A 102 -7.71 4.49 -3.18
CA THR A 102 -8.08 5.01 -4.51
C THR A 102 -8.52 3.87 -5.45
N ASP A 103 -9.13 4.22 -6.58
CA ASP A 103 -9.49 3.23 -7.61
C ASP A 103 -8.26 2.49 -8.15
N ILE A 104 -7.14 3.20 -8.33
CA ILE A 104 -5.87 2.60 -8.76
C ILE A 104 -5.39 1.62 -7.70
N GLN A 105 -5.33 2.03 -6.43
CA GLN A 105 -4.89 1.18 -5.34
C GLN A 105 -5.75 -0.08 -5.19
N THR A 106 -7.07 0.07 -5.30
CA THR A 106 -7.98 -1.07 -5.23
C THR A 106 -7.84 -2.01 -6.44
N ALA A 107 -7.37 -1.51 -7.59
CA ALA A 107 -7.13 -2.33 -8.77
C ALA A 107 -5.77 -3.06 -8.74
N VAL A 108 -4.71 -2.41 -8.23
CA VAL A 108 -3.33 -2.93 -8.35
C VAL A 108 -2.75 -3.50 -7.06
N ILE A 109 -3.31 -3.12 -5.90
CA ILE A 109 -2.89 -3.57 -4.57
C ILE A 109 -4.08 -3.68 -3.58
N PRO A 110 -5.18 -4.38 -3.93
CA PRO A 110 -6.30 -4.54 -3.01
C PRO A 110 -5.92 -5.34 -1.76
N PRO A 111 -6.71 -5.23 -0.67
CA PRO A 111 -6.67 -6.20 0.43
C PRO A 111 -6.85 -7.63 -0.09
N SER A 112 -6.03 -8.53 0.41
CA SER A 112 -6.04 -9.94 0.06
C SER A 112 -7.32 -10.61 0.56
N SER A 113 -7.72 -11.70 -0.09
CA SER A 113 -8.95 -12.43 0.23
C SER A 113 -8.98 -13.04 1.63
N ASP A 114 -7.82 -13.21 2.26
CA ASP A 114 -7.67 -13.72 3.62
C ASP A 114 -7.52 -12.61 4.68
N THR A 115 -7.65 -11.34 4.26
CA THR A 115 -7.85 -10.21 5.19
C THR A 115 -9.34 -10.09 5.51
N VAL A 116 -9.68 -10.22 6.79
CA VAL A 116 -11.07 -10.15 7.27
C VAL A 116 -11.27 -8.84 8.01
N PHE A 117 -12.36 -8.14 7.68
CA PHE A 117 -12.87 -6.99 8.40
C PHE A 117 -13.97 -7.45 9.36
N ALA A 118 -13.79 -7.27 10.66
CA ALA A 118 -14.82 -7.51 11.65
C ALA A 118 -15.41 -6.18 12.09
N LEU A 119 -16.67 -5.93 11.68
CA LEU A 119 -17.47 -4.79 12.10
C LEU A 119 -18.04 -5.07 13.49
N LEU A 120 -17.78 -4.18 14.43
CA LEU A 120 -18.06 -4.37 15.85
C LEU A 120 -19.14 -3.41 16.33
N ASN A 121 -19.91 -3.89 17.31
CA ASN A 121 -20.99 -3.19 17.99
C ASN A 121 -21.92 -2.51 16.99
N CYS A 122 -22.43 -3.32 16.07
CA CYS A 122 -23.41 -2.89 15.08
C CYS A 122 -24.79 -2.71 15.73
N SER A 123 -25.55 -1.77 15.21
CA SER A 123 -26.98 -1.62 15.52
C SER A 123 -27.76 -2.83 15.03
N VAL A 124 -28.86 -3.16 15.71
CA VAL A 124 -29.78 -4.22 15.26
C VAL A 124 -30.45 -3.89 13.92
N ASP A 125 -30.51 -2.61 13.58
CA ASP A 125 -31.07 -2.09 12.32
C ASP A 125 -30.02 -1.98 11.20
N SER A 126 -28.76 -2.36 11.49
CA SER A 126 -27.67 -2.33 10.54
C SER A 126 -28.01 -3.04 9.22
N PRO A 127 -27.66 -2.48 8.05
CA PRO A 127 -27.95 -3.11 6.77
C PRO A 127 -27.32 -4.50 6.62
N VAL A 128 -26.13 -4.71 7.21
CA VAL A 128 -25.43 -6.01 7.15
C VAL A 128 -26.03 -7.07 8.08
N LEU A 129 -26.96 -6.69 8.97
CA LEU A 129 -27.75 -7.66 9.74
C LEU A 129 -29.12 -7.92 9.13
N ASN A 130 -29.56 -7.04 8.23
CA ASN A 130 -30.88 -7.06 7.61
C ASN A 130 -30.78 -7.31 6.10
N HIS A 131 -30.97 -6.27 5.28
CA HIS A 131 -31.09 -6.39 3.83
C HIS A 131 -29.84 -6.97 3.16
N TYR A 132 -28.64 -6.66 3.66
CA TYR A 132 -27.35 -7.09 3.12
C TYR A 132 -26.66 -8.15 3.98
N ARG A 133 -27.44 -9.03 4.62
CA ARG A 133 -26.91 -10.11 5.47
C ARG A 133 -25.92 -11.05 4.78
N SER A 134 -26.02 -11.20 3.46
CA SER A 134 -25.10 -12.04 2.67
C SER A 134 -23.67 -11.50 2.59
N LEU A 135 -23.46 -10.22 2.93
CA LEU A 135 -22.11 -9.63 3.00
C LEU A 135 -21.34 -10.10 4.25
N CYS A 136 -22.04 -10.58 5.27
CA CYS A 136 -21.42 -11.20 6.43
C CYS A 136 -21.18 -12.69 6.20
N PHE A 137 -20.02 -13.19 6.61
CA PHE A 137 -19.69 -14.60 6.56
C PHE A 137 -19.19 -15.13 7.91
N ASN A 138 -19.23 -16.46 8.07
CA ASN A 138 -18.67 -17.12 9.24
C ASN A 138 -17.16 -17.25 9.07
N VAL A 139 -16.40 -16.87 10.09
CA VAL A 139 -14.93 -16.90 10.06
C VAL A 139 -14.45 -17.92 11.06
N SER A 140 -13.98 -19.07 10.56
CA SER A 140 -13.30 -20.10 11.37
C SER A 140 -14.04 -20.51 12.67
N SER A 141 -15.38 -20.45 12.64
CA SER A 141 -16.29 -20.70 13.77
C SER A 141 -16.26 -19.68 14.92
N HIS A 142 -15.65 -18.51 14.71
CA HIS A 142 -15.66 -17.42 15.67
C HIS A 142 -16.99 -16.68 15.69
N SER A 143 -17.35 -16.19 16.88
CA SER A 143 -18.59 -15.45 17.13
C SER A 143 -18.32 -14.10 17.78
N CYS A 144 -19.30 -13.19 17.71
CA CYS A 144 -19.23 -11.90 18.38
C CYS A 144 -19.13 -12.04 19.90
N ASP A 145 -19.81 -13.04 20.49
CA ASP A 145 -19.77 -13.25 21.94
C ASP A 145 -18.37 -13.68 22.40
N GLU A 146 -17.74 -14.60 21.66
CA GLU A 146 -16.36 -14.99 21.89
C GLU A 146 -15.40 -13.81 21.76
N LEU A 147 -15.52 -13.04 20.67
CA LEU A 147 -14.68 -11.88 20.42
C LEU A 147 -14.79 -10.84 21.54
N TYR A 148 -16.01 -10.54 22.00
CA TYR A 148 -16.23 -9.57 23.07
C TYR A 148 -15.93 -10.12 24.47
N ALA A 149 -15.95 -11.44 24.66
CA ALA A 149 -15.56 -12.07 25.92
C ALA A 149 -14.04 -12.12 26.07
N SER A 150 -13.33 -12.50 25.00
CA SER A 150 -11.89 -12.75 25.01
C SER A 150 -11.07 -11.45 25.01
N CYS A 151 -11.58 -10.38 24.41
CA CYS A 151 -10.84 -9.13 24.27
C CYS A 151 -11.17 -8.07 25.31
N ASN A 152 -10.16 -7.66 26.07
CA ASN A 152 -10.28 -6.65 27.13
C ASN A 152 -10.93 -5.35 26.64
N ALA A 153 -10.53 -4.86 25.47
CA ALA A 153 -11.10 -3.64 24.89
C ALA A 153 -12.57 -3.79 24.47
N PHE A 154 -12.99 -4.98 24.06
CA PHE A 154 -14.33 -5.22 23.50
C PHE A 154 -15.36 -5.61 24.55
N ARG A 155 -14.92 -6.03 25.75
CA ARG A 155 -15.80 -6.37 26.87
C ARG A 155 -16.77 -5.24 27.23
N VAL A 156 -16.42 -3.98 26.97
CA VAL A 156 -17.29 -2.83 27.19
C VAL A 156 -18.64 -2.96 26.46
N PHE A 157 -18.66 -3.58 25.28
CA PHE A 157 -19.90 -3.79 24.52
C PHE A 157 -20.91 -4.68 25.25
N ARG A 158 -20.44 -5.62 26.06
CA ARG A 158 -21.30 -6.48 26.88
C ARG A 158 -21.76 -5.81 28.18
N LEU A 159 -21.05 -4.78 28.64
CA LEU A 159 -21.39 -4.07 29.87
C LEU A 159 -22.50 -3.04 29.65
N LEU A 160 -22.65 -2.53 28.42
CA LEU A 160 -23.59 -1.47 28.07
C LEU A 160 -24.99 -1.99 27.71
N THR A 161 -25.12 -3.28 27.38
CA THR A 161 -26.35 -3.88 26.87
C THR A 161 -26.69 -5.17 27.60
N ASN A 162 -27.97 -5.48 27.73
CA ASN A 162 -28.44 -6.75 28.33
C ASN A 162 -28.20 -7.98 27.41
N SER A 163 -27.77 -7.75 26.17
CA SER A 163 -27.46 -8.77 25.17
C SER A 163 -26.17 -8.42 24.43
N THR A 164 -25.43 -9.41 23.95
CA THR A 164 -24.21 -9.20 23.16
C THR A 164 -24.56 -8.44 21.87
N PRO A 165 -24.01 -7.24 21.63
CA PRO A 165 -24.28 -6.50 20.40
C PRO A 165 -23.84 -7.31 19.18
N PRO A 166 -24.58 -7.24 18.06
CA PRO A 166 -24.20 -7.96 16.87
C PRO A 166 -22.88 -7.43 16.28
N CYS A 167 -22.20 -8.29 15.54
CA CYS A 167 -21.00 -7.99 14.77
C CYS A 167 -21.13 -8.67 13.40
N CYS A 168 -20.32 -8.24 12.44
CA CYS A 168 -20.30 -8.80 11.09
C CYS A 168 -18.86 -8.97 10.62
N PHE A 169 -18.47 -10.20 10.28
CA PHE A 169 -17.23 -10.44 9.57
C PHE A 169 -17.48 -10.34 8.07
N THR A 170 -16.67 -9.55 7.37
CA THR A 170 -16.83 -9.25 5.97
C THR A 170 -15.49 -9.02 5.28
N GLY A 171 -15.52 -8.82 3.97
CA GLY A 171 -14.34 -8.51 3.15
C GLY A 171 -14.22 -7.03 2.85
N TYR A 172 -13.12 -6.65 2.21
CA TYR A 172 -12.88 -5.25 1.84
C TYR A 172 -13.96 -4.69 0.90
N ASP A 173 -14.54 -5.51 0.01
CA ASP A 173 -15.59 -5.05 -0.91
C ASP A 173 -16.77 -4.41 -0.17
N THR A 174 -17.15 -4.91 1.01
CA THR A 174 -18.24 -4.32 1.80
C THR A 174 -17.86 -2.94 2.32
N VAL A 175 -16.73 -2.83 3.00
CA VAL A 175 -16.29 -1.57 3.64
C VAL A 175 -15.79 -0.54 2.62
N ARG A 176 -15.43 -0.98 1.41
CA ARG A 176 -15.12 -0.10 0.28
C ARG A 176 -16.35 0.70 -0.17
N TYR A 177 -17.53 0.07 -0.21
CA TYR A 177 -18.76 0.68 -0.73
C TYR A 177 -19.67 1.24 0.35
N MET A 178 -19.56 0.75 1.58
CA MET A 178 -20.37 1.17 2.71
C MET A 178 -19.47 1.65 3.85
N SER A 179 -19.54 2.93 4.18
CA SER A 179 -18.84 3.48 5.35
C SER A 179 -19.37 2.89 6.65
N MET A 180 -18.60 2.99 7.73
CA MET A 180 -19.02 2.55 9.07
C MET A 180 -20.35 3.19 9.51
N ASN A 181 -20.59 4.44 9.11
CA ASN A 181 -21.85 5.14 9.38
C ASN A 181 -23.05 4.54 8.61
N ILE A 182 -22.85 4.12 7.35
CA ILE A 182 -23.89 3.43 6.56
C ILE A 182 -24.14 2.03 7.13
N LEU A 183 -23.06 1.34 7.50
CA LEU A 183 -23.11 0.02 8.14
C LEU A 183 -23.73 0.06 9.53
N ASP A 184 -23.86 1.24 10.14
CA ASP A 184 -24.37 1.45 11.50
C ASP A 184 -23.62 0.58 12.53
N CYS A 185 -22.29 0.58 12.41
CA CYS A 185 -21.37 -0.09 13.32
C CYS A 185 -20.39 0.94 13.88
N SER A 186 -20.03 0.85 15.16
CA SER A 186 -19.23 1.89 15.81
C SER A 186 -17.72 1.69 15.67
N HIS A 187 -17.27 0.46 15.42
CA HIS A 187 -15.83 0.16 15.31
C HIS A 187 -15.60 -0.95 14.31
N TYR A 188 -14.37 -1.09 13.83
CA TYR A 188 -13.94 -2.30 13.13
C TYR A 188 -12.58 -2.76 13.65
N THR A 189 -12.27 -4.01 13.38
CA THR A 189 -10.92 -4.57 13.49
C THR A 189 -10.60 -5.35 12.23
N THR A 190 -9.31 -5.54 11.94
CA THR A 190 -8.86 -6.35 10.81
C THR A 190 -7.84 -7.37 11.25
N VAL A 191 -7.93 -8.54 10.64
CA VAL A 191 -7.05 -9.67 10.89
C VAL A 191 -6.63 -10.30 9.57
N VAL A 192 -5.41 -10.80 9.54
CA VAL A 192 -4.85 -11.52 8.40
C VAL A 192 -4.79 -13.02 8.69
N ASP A 193 -4.58 -13.83 7.66
CA ASP A 193 -4.46 -15.29 7.77
C ASP A 193 -5.71 -15.94 8.38
N ALA A 194 -6.86 -15.69 7.74
CA ALA A 194 -8.15 -16.15 8.26
C ALA A 194 -8.28 -17.66 8.42
N ASP A 195 -7.58 -18.43 7.59
CA ASP A 195 -7.51 -19.89 7.69
C ASP A 195 -6.75 -20.34 8.94
N GLY A 196 -5.73 -19.58 9.35
CA GLY A 196 -4.94 -19.80 10.56
C GLY A 196 -5.69 -19.50 11.86
N MET A 197 -6.85 -18.85 11.81
CA MET A 197 -7.62 -18.50 13.02
C MET A 197 -8.33 -19.70 13.67
N ARG A 198 -8.53 -20.81 12.96
CA ARG A 198 -9.31 -21.95 13.48
C ARG A 198 -8.69 -22.51 14.77
N GLY A 199 -9.43 -22.37 15.88
CA GLY A 199 -8.99 -22.83 17.20
C GLY A 199 -8.00 -21.90 17.90
N VAL A 200 -7.78 -20.71 17.36
CA VAL A 200 -6.92 -19.66 17.93
C VAL A 200 -7.80 -18.58 18.56
N SER A 201 -7.53 -18.25 19.82
CA SER A 201 -8.29 -17.22 20.54
C SER A 201 -8.12 -15.85 19.87
N PRO A 202 -9.15 -14.97 19.89
CA PRO A 202 -9.02 -13.58 19.42
C PRO A 202 -7.86 -12.78 20.02
N LEU A 203 -7.39 -13.15 21.21
CA LEU A 203 -6.20 -12.57 21.85
C LEU A 203 -4.91 -12.82 21.07
N ASP A 204 -4.84 -13.94 20.35
CA ASP A 204 -3.65 -14.43 19.66
C ASP A 204 -3.73 -14.23 18.13
N TRP A 205 -4.75 -13.49 17.66
CA TRP A 205 -4.89 -13.15 16.24
C TRP A 205 -3.80 -12.20 15.75
N VAL A 206 -3.48 -12.31 14.45
CA VAL A 206 -2.56 -11.39 13.79
C VAL A 206 -3.36 -10.21 13.23
N TYR A 207 -3.31 -9.08 13.93
CA TYR A 207 -4.00 -7.85 13.54
C TYR A 207 -3.23 -7.09 12.45
N GLY A 208 -3.94 -6.76 11.37
CA GLY A 208 -3.40 -6.03 10.23
C GLY A 208 -4.25 -6.18 8.99
N ILE A 209 -3.85 -5.48 7.93
CA ILE A 209 -4.45 -5.55 6.61
C ILE A 209 -3.38 -6.06 5.66
N LYS A 210 -3.57 -7.26 5.09
CA LYS A 210 -2.66 -7.77 4.06
C LYS A 210 -3.18 -7.31 2.71
N LEU A 211 -2.32 -6.65 1.95
CA LEU A 211 -2.57 -6.22 0.58
C LEU A 211 -1.84 -7.18 -0.37
N SER A 212 -2.47 -7.51 -1.49
CA SER A 212 -1.87 -8.32 -2.55
C SER A 212 -1.66 -7.44 -3.78
N TYR A 213 -0.42 -7.28 -4.21
CA TYR A 213 -0.11 -6.47 -5.39
C TYR A 213 0.14 -7.32 -6.62
N GLY A 214 -0.30 -6.81 -7.78
CA GLY A 214 -0.12 -7.47 -9.06
C GLY A 214 -0.03 -6.44 -10.16
N LEU A 215 1.19 -6.22 -10.66
CA LEU A 215 1.45 -5.30 -11.76
C LEU A 215 2.04 -6.08 -12.94
N PRO A 216 1.61 -5.80 -14.18
CA PRO A 216 2.21 -6.42 -15.34
C PRO A 216 3.67 -5.98 -15.44
N ASP A 217 4.59 -6.93 -15.61
CA ASP A 217 5.98 -6.60 -15.88
C ASP A 217 6.06 -5.84 -17.21
N ARG A 218 6.45 -4.57 -17.15
CA ARG A 218 6.66 -3.72 -18.33
C ARG A 218 8.10 -3.76 -18.84
N GLY A 219 8.89 -4.75 -18.43
CA GLY A 219 10.29 -4.90 -18.79
C GLY A 219 11.24 -4.47 -17.68
N CYS A 220 10.76 -4.44 -16.43
CA CYS A 220 11.58 -4.16 -15.27
C CYS A 220 12.63 -5.27 -15.08
N ASP A 221 12.27 -6.53 -15.31
CA ASP A 221 13.20 -7.66 -15.20
C ASP A 221 14.45 -7.46 -16.07
N ARG A 222 14.26 -6.97 -17.31
CA ARG A 222 15.36 -6.67 -18.23
C ARG A 222 16.19 -5.47 -17.77
N CYS A 223 15.54 -4.44 -17.21
CA CYS A 223 16.24 -3.29 -16.67
C CYS A 223 17.14 -3.68 -15.49
N SER A 224 16.60 -4.42 -14.52
CA SER A 224 17.33 -4.92 -13.37
C SER A 224 18.47 -5.86 -13.78
N ALA A 225 18.25 -6.75 -14.76
CA ALA A 225 19.31 -7.62 -15.28
C ALA A 225 20.49 -6.86 -15.91
N SER A 226 20.25 -5.67 -16.46
CA SER A 226 21.30 -4.79 -17.00
C SER A 226 21.98 -3.90 -15.95
N GLY A 227 21.65 -4.07 -14.66
CA GLY A 227 22.17 -3.25 -13.56
C GLY A 227 21.46 -1.91 -13.38
N GLY A 228 20.29 -1.74 -14.02
CA GLY A 228 19.46 -0.55 -13.88
C GLY A 228 18.41 -0.66 -12.77
N THR A 229 17.83 0.48 -12.41
CA THR A 229 16.68 0.54 -11.50
C THR A 229 15.42 0.90 -12.28
N CYS A 230 14.34 0.16 -12.05
CA CYS A 230 13.07 0.40 -12.72
C CYS A 230 12.40 1.67 -12.19
N GLY A 231 11.92 2.49 -13.11
CA GLY A 231 11.25 3.73 -12.80
C GLY A 231 10.38 4.23 -13.93
N PHE A 232 10.06 5.50 -13.87
CA PHE A 232 9.32 6.21 -14.88
C PHE A 232 9.78 7.66 -14.95
N ASP A 233 9.56 8.28 -16.10
CA ASP A 233 9.79 9.70 -16.30
C ASP A 233 8.65 10.50 -15.65
N THR A 234 8.99 11.44 -14.77
CA THR A 234 7.99 12.15 -13.94
C THR A 234 7.13 13.14 -14.72
N GLU A 235 7.54 13.51 -15.93
CA GLU A 235 6.81 14.47 -16.79
C GLU A 235 5.89 13.73 -17.78
N THR A 236 6.41 12.68 -18.41
CA THR A 236 5.72 11.92 -19.47
C THR A 236 5.01 10.68 -18.94
N GLU A 237 5.30 10.26 -17.70
CA GLU A 237 4.82 9.02 -17.07
C GLU A 237 5.23 7.74 -17.84
N GLY A 238 6.17 7.88 -18.77
CA GLY A 238 6.73 6.77 -19.55
C GLY A 238 7.66 5.92 -18.70
N MET A 239 7.65 4.60 -18.94
CA MET A 239 8.58 3.69 -18.24
C MET A 239 10.03 3.99 -18.62
N LEU A 240 10.89 4.00 -17.60
CA LEU A 240 12.30 4.37 -17.71
C LEU A 240 13.16 3.38 -16.93
N CYS A 241 14.27 2.97 -17.54
CA CYS A 241 15.33 2.24 -16.87
C CYS A 241 16.41 3.25 -16.44
N LEU A 242 16.54 3.44 -15.13
CA LEU A 242 17.46 4.39 -14.51
C LEU A 242 18.85 3.76 -14.39
N CYS A 243 19.85 4.40 -14.99
CA CYS A 243 21.18 3.83 -15.16
C CYS A 243 22.25 4.68 -14.45
N SER A 244 22.98 4.09 -13.50
CA SER A 244 23.95 4.81 -12.65
C SER A 244 25.26 5.21 -13.36
N GLY A 245 25.42 4.90 -14.65
CA GLY A 245 26.66 5.17 -15.41
C GLY A 245 26.47 5.29 -16.93
N SER A 246 25.23 5.32 -17.42
CA SER A 246 24.90 5.56 -18.83
C SER A 246 23.69 6.47 -18.92
N SER A 247 23.31 6.87 -20.13
CA SER A 247 21.97 7.45 -20.34
C SER A 247 20.90 6.47 -19.86
N ASN A 248 19.81 7.01 -19.30
CA ASN A 248 18.63 6.23 -18.98
C ASN A 248 18.10 5.58 -20.26
N GLY A 249 17.76 4.30 -20.16
CA GLY A 249 17.22 3.54 -21.29
C GLY A 249 15.72 3.35 -21.17
N THR A 250 15.05 2.95 -22.25
CA THR A 250 13.62 2.59 -22.18
C THR A 250 13.38 1.20 -21.59
N ARG A 251 14.37 0.30 -21.59
CA ARG A 251 14.23 -1.09 -21.05
C ARG A 251 15.49 -1.66 -20.42
N GLN A 252 16.67 -1.10 -20.68
CA GLN A 252 17.95 -1.61 -20.19
C GLN A 252 19.01 -0.50 -20.18
N CYS A 253 20.04 -0.67 -19.37
CA CYS A 253 21.25 0.14 -19.37
C CYS A 253 22.25 -0.34 -20.43
N GLY A 254 22.92 0.62 -21.06
CA GLY A 254 23.92 0.36 -22.10
C GLY A 254 23.33 -0.02 -23.46
N GLU A 255 23.92 0.52 -24.52
CA GLU A 255 23.76 -0.02 -25.86
C GLU A 255 24.56 -1.32 -25.96
N ILE A 256 23.91 -2.41 -26.36
CA ILE A 256 24.59 -3.32 -27.27
C ILE A 256 24.81 -2.47 -28.52
N SER A 257 26.06 -2.11 -28.82
CA SER A 257 26.42 -1.68 -30.17
C SER A 257 26.17 -2.88 -31.10
N MET A 258 24.92 -3.12 -31.48
CA MET A 258 24.65 -3.86 -32.70
C MET A 258 25.07 -2.91 -33.82
N LEU A 259 26.35 -3.00 -34.17
CA LEU A 259 26.75 -2.90 -35.56
C LEU A 259 25.82 -3.88 -36.31
N CYS A 260 24.72 -3.35 -36.84
CA CYS A 260 24.02 -3.97 -37.95
C CYS A 260 25.01 -3.97 -39.11
N HIS A 261 25.94 -4.94 -39.11
CA HIS A 261 26.68 -5.32 -40.28
C HIS A 261 25.65 -5.93 -41.23
N TYR A 262 25.13 -5.09 -42.13
CA TYR A 262 24.57 -5.55 -43.39
C TYR A 262 25.67 -6.35 -44.09
N HIS A 263 25.47 -7.66 -44.17
CA HIS A 263 26.11 -8.52 -45.15
C HIS A 263 25.14 -8.79 -46.29
#